data_AF-A0A2V7ZB52-F1
#
_entry.id   AF-A0A2V7ZB52-F1
#
_cell.length_a   1.000
_cell.length_b   1.000
_cell.length_c   1.000
_cell.angle_alpha   90.00
_cell.angle_beta   90.00
_cell.angle_gamma   90.00
#
_symmetry.space_group_name_H-M   'P 1'
#
loop_
_entity.id
_entity.type
_entity.pdbx_description
1 polymer ?
#
loop_
_entity_poly.entity_id
_entity_poly.type
_entity_poly.pdbx_seq_one_letter_code
_entity_poly.pdbx_strand_id
1 'polypeptide(L)'
;MSDWETLGAVEPRHLVEARQQLHWAAQAVAAVGKQFLPHQPDFSEQSFTWMAGPRVLAQGVVDGPRPFHAAIRLAEPALLLLDEDCEILSRMPLEGRTLEEAFEWARQEVESLLGRPLEKPLERPEGLPEHPVATGAPFKLAGSAAPAELERYYAGADRLLRGLRERNPGASPVRCWPHHFDLATLILLDPEADPETARSIGVGLSPGDSGRPEPYFYVLPWPRRAGDDLPALDGGAWNTEGWLGAVLEAADFTTAGSNGAQRGRIERFLNSAVQACRQLLA
;
A
#
# COMPACT_ATOMS: atom_id res chain seq x y z
N MET A 1 -10.00 4.99 -23.14
CA MET A 1 -9.83 3.52 -23.23
C MET A 1 -9.53 3.03 -21.83
N SER A 2 -10.10 1.89 -21.42
CA SER A 2 -10.11 1.45 -20.02
C SER A 2 -8.77 0.80 -19.65
N ASP A 3 -7.88 1.57 -19.03
CA ASP A 3 -6.61 1.11 -18.45
C ASP A 3 -6.77 0.30 -17.14
N TRP A 4 -7.97 -0.26 -16.87
CA TRP A 4 -8.18 -1.17 -15.75
C TRP A 4 -7.71 -2.56 -16.14
N GLU A 5 -6.75 -3.10 -15.40
CA GLU A 5 -6.30 -4.49 -15.52
C GLU A 5 -7.29 -5.41 -14.79
N THR A 6 -7.74 -6.47 -15.45
CA THR A 6 -8.66 -7.43 -14.83
C THR A 6 -8.02 -8.06 -13.60
N LEU A 7 -8.77 -8.09 -12.50
CA LEU A 7 -8.41 -8.78 -11.26
C LEU A 7 -9.15 -10.13 -11.19
N GLY A 8 -8.66 -11.05 -10.36
CA GLY A 8 -9.22 -12.38 -10.14
C GLY A 8 -8.56 -13.50 -10.96
N ALA A 9 -7.39 -13.28 -11.56
CA ALA A 9 -6.67 -14.35 -12.25
C ALA A 9 -6.05 -15.37 -11.27
N VAL A 10 -5.82 -14.93 -10.03
CA VAL A 10 -5.45 -15.77 -8.90
C VAL A 10 -6.53 -15.60 -7.84
N GLU A 11 -7.02 -16.71 -7.28
CA GLU A 11 -8.02 -16.64 -6.20
C GLU A 11 -7.47 -15.84 -5.01
N PRO A 12 -8.26 -14.95 -4.40
CA PRO A 12 -7.79 -14.06 -3.33
C PRO A 12 -7.05 -14.76 -2.17
N ARG A 13 -7.55 -15.91 -1.70
CA ARG A 13 -6.89 -16.73 -0.67
C ARG A 13 -5.47 -17.19 -1.04
N HIS A 14 -5.16 -17.36 -2.33
CA HIS A 14 -3.84 -17.77 -2.79
C HIS A 14 -2.84 -16.59 -2.87
N LEU A 15 -3.28 -15.37 -2.57
CA LEU A 15 -2.42 -14.18 -2.51
C LEU A 15 -1.72 -14.01 -1.16
N VAL A 16 -2.24 -14.64 -0.10
CA VAL A 16 -1.81 -14.43 1.29
C VAL A 16 -0.31 -14.66 1.47
N GLU A 17 0.20 -15.79 0.97
CA GLU A 17 1.61 -16.16 1.11
C GLU A 17 2.54 -15.15 0.41
N ALA A 18 2.22 -14.81 -0.85
CA ALA A 18 3.00 -13.83 -1.61
C ALA A 18 2.94 -12.44 -0.96
N ARG A 19 1.77 -12.02 -0.47
CA ARG A 19 1.58 -10.76 0.25
C ARG A 19 2.47 -10.69 1.49
N GLN A 20 2.49 -11.71 2.33
CA GLN A 20 3.28 -11.71 3.57
C GLN A 20 4.77 -11.61 3.28
N GLN A 21 5.26 -12.38 2.29
CA GLN A 21 6.66 -12.30 1.86
C GLN A 21 7.03 -10.92 1.29
N LEU A 22 6.18 -10.34 0.42
CA LEU A 22 6.40 -9.01 -0.15
C LEU A 22 6.32 -7.90 0.92
N HIS A 23 5.43 -8.04 1.89
CA HIS A 23 5.29 -7.11 3.02
C HIS A 23 6.58 -7.08 3.86
N TRP A 24 7.14 -8.24 4.17
CA TRP A 24 8.44 -8.34 4.84
C TRP A 24 9.59 -7.78 3.99
N ALA A 25 9.62 -8.11 2.70
CA ALA A 25 10.66 -7.61 1.78
C ALA A 25 10.63 -6.07 1.65
N ALA A 26 9.44 -5.47 1.61
CA ALA A 26 9.27 -4.02 1.48
C ALA A 26 9.94 -3.24 2.63
N GLN A 27 10.10 -3.84 3.80
CA GLN A 27 10.70 -3.16 4.96
C GLN A 27 12.16 -2.79 4.74
N ALA A 28 12.91 -3.60 3.98
CA ALA A 28 14.31 -3.34 3.71
C ALA A 28 14.51 -2.01 2.96
N VAL A 29 13.65 -1.73 1.97
CA VAL A 29 13.67 -0.45 1.25
C VAL A 29 12.95 0.65 2.03
N ALA A 30 11.87 0.36 2.77
CA ALA A 30 11.18 1.34 3.61
C ALA A 30 12.10 1.99 4.67
N ALA A 31 13.03 1.21 5.22
CA ALA A 31 14.00 1.66 6.21
C ALA A 31 14.94 2.76 5.67
N VAL A 32 15.15 2.81 4.34
CA VAL A 32 15.99 3.83 3.71
C VAL A 32 15.33 5.20 3.86
N GLY A 33 14.09 5.36 3.41
CA GLY A 33 13.37 6.62 3.51
C GLY A 33 13.17 7.07 4.95
N LYS A 34 12.89 6.14 5.87
CA LYS A 34 12.81 6.44 7.31
C LYS A 34 14.10 7.05 7.88
N GLN A 35 15.25 6.66 7.33
CA GLN A 35 16.55 7.14 7.81
C GLN A 35 17.00 8.43 7.11
N PHE A 36 16.67 8.63 5.84
CA PHE A 36 17.26 9.68 5.01
C PHE A 36 16.31 10.79 4.59
N LEU A 37 14.99 10.56 4.58
CA LEU A 37 14.04 11.58 4.18
C LEU A 37 13.74 12.53 5.34
N PRO A 38 13.52 13.83 5.07
CA PRO A 38 13.16 14.79 6.10
C PRO A 38 11.85 14.39 6.79
N HIS A 39 11.91 14.29 8.11
CA HIS A 39 10.75 13.95 8.94
C HIS A 39 9.57 14.90 8.67
N GLN A 40 8.40 14.33 8.43
CA GLN A 40 7.12 15.03 8.31
C GLN A 40 6.28 14.78 9.56
N PRO A 41 5.46 15.76 10.02
CA PRO A 41 4.59 15.58 11.18
C PRO A 41 3.63 14.38 11.08
N ASP A 42 3.21 14.00 9.87
CA ASP A 42 2.33 12.87 9.59
C ASP A 42 3.10 11.55 9.31
N PHE A 43 4.42 11.54 9.49
CA PHE A 43 5.32 10.43 9.18
C PHE A 43 5.30 9.96 7.72
N SER A 44 4.76 10.79 6.81
CA SER A 44 4.59 10.40 5.42
C SER A 44 5.88 10.23 4.64
N GLU A 45 7.01 10.73 5.15
CA GLU A 45 8.34 10.44 4.62
C GLU A 45 8.64 8.94 4.58
N GLN A 46 7.99 8.14 5.43
CA GLN A 46 8.20 6.70 5.50
C GLN A 46 7.35 5.94 4.48
N SER A 47 6.36 6.59 3.87
CA SER A 47 5.41 5.95 2.96
C SER A 47 6.01 5.68 1.58
N PHE A 48 5.46 4.68 0.89
CA PHE A 48 5.67 4.53 -0.55
C PHE A 48 4.59 5.27 -1.33
N THR A 49 4.89 5.61 -2.58
CA THR A 49 3.93 6.02 -3.60
C THR A 49 4.00 5.03 -4.76
N TRP A 50 2.86 4.71 -5.37
CA TRP A 50 2.84 3.92 -6.59
C TRP A 50 3.37 4.75 -7.77
N MET A 51 4.40 4.24 -8.46
CA MET A 51 4.96 4.83 -9.67
C MET A 51 4.54 4.00 -10.88
N ALA A 52 3.57 4.50 -11.64
CA ALA A 52 2.92 3.75 -12.72
C ALA A 52 3.85 3.38 -13.89
N GLY A 53 4.86 4.20 -14.19
CA GLY A 53 5.85 3.93 -15.25
C GLY A 53 6.69 2.69 -14.97
N PRO A 54 7.55 2.71 -13.93
CA PRO A 54 8.35 1.55 -13.53
C PRO A 54 7.56 0.42 -12.83
N ARG A 55 6.29 0.67 -12.49
CA ARG A 55 5.37 -0.23 -11.75
C ARG A 55 5.94 -0.72 -10.42
N VAL A 56 6.22 0.23 -9.55
CA VAL A 56 6.81 -0.03 -8.23
C VAL A 56 6.10 0.76 -7.14
N LEU A 57 6.27 0.32 -5.90
CA LEU A 57 6.08 1.14 -4.71
C LEU A 57 7.43 1.76 -4.35
N ALA A 58 7.54 3.08 -4.39
CA ALA A 58 8.79 3.82 -4.17
C ALA A 58 8.64 4.89 -3.09
N GLN A 59 9.67 5.08 -2.28
CA GLN A 59 9.73 6.21 -1.33
C GLN A 59 10.10 7.51 -2.03
N GLY A 60 10.12 8.62 -1.27
CA GLY A 60 10.66 9.90 -1.76
C GLY A 60 12.11 9.82 -2.22
N VAL A 61 12.57 10.85 -2.92
CA VAL A 61 13.96 10.96 -3.39
C VAL A 61 14.89 11.17 -2.21
N VAL A 62 15.87 10.30 -2.05
CA VAL A 62 17.00 10.48 -1.14
C VAL A 62 18.07 11.30 -1.82
N ASP A 63 18.46 12.42 -1.19
CA ASP A 63 19.54 13.28 -1.67
C ASP A 63 20.91 12.61 -1.50
N GLY A 64 21.80 12.85 -2.47
CA GLY A 64 23.16 12.34 -2.47
C GLY A 64 23.93 12.75 -3.73
N PRO A 65 25.19 12.30 -3.90
CA PRO A 65 25.95 12.51 -5.13
C PRO A 65 25.21 12.05 -6.39
N ARG A 66 24.41 10.98 -6.25
CA ARG A 66 23.41 10.55 -7.22
C ARG A 66 22.07 10.38 -6.48
N PRO A 67 21.09 11.29 -6.64
CA PRO A 67 19.78 11.15 -6.03
C PRO A 67 19.06 9.87 -6.47
N PHE A 68 18.28 9.27 -5.58
CA PHE A 68 17.63 8.00 -5.87
C PHE A 68 16.35 7.76 -5.05
N HIS A 69 15.47 6.91 -5.57
CA HIS A 69 14.34 6.32 -4.87
C HIS A 69 14.68 4.90 -4.40
N ALA A 70 14.30 4.54 -3.17
CA ALA A 70 14.25 3.15 -2.73
C ALA A 70 12.86 2.57 -3.02
N ALA A 71 12.79 1.40 -3.66
CA ALA A 71 11.54 0.87 -4.19
C ALA A 71 11.44 -0.67 -4.16
N ILE A 72 10.22 -1.18 -4.21
CA ILE A 72 9.89 -2.60 -4.39
C ILE A 72 9.00 -2.79 -5.62
N ARG A 73 9.37 -3.77 -6.46
CA ARG A 73 8.53 -4.29 -7.55
C ARG A 73 7.84 -5.57 -7.10
N LEU A 74 6.56 -5.72 -7.45
CA LEU A 74 5.74 -6.85 -7.00
C LEU A 74 5.70 -7.99 -8.04
N ALA A 75 5.41 -7.73 -9.32
CA ALA A 75 5.19 -8.80 -10.32
C ALA A 75 6.44 -9.62 -10.66
N GLU A 76 7.59 -8.96 -10.77
CA GLU A 76 8.91 -9.58 -10.77
C GLU A 76 9.60 -9.21 -9.45
N PRO A 77 9.35 -9.97 -8.36
CA PRO A 77 9.67 -9.55 -7.01
C PRO A 77 11.15 -9.15 -6.87
N ALA A 78 11.37 -7.86 -6.64
CA ALA A 78 12.71 -7.30 -6.52
C ALA A 78 12.70 -6.01 -5.69
N LEU A 79 13.79 -5.80 -4.96
CA LEU A 79 14.13 -4.48 -4.42
C LEU A 79 14.94 -3.70 -5.47
N LEU A 80 14.72 -2.39 -5.53
CA LEU A 80 15.27 -1.52 -6.56
C LEU A 80 15.75 -0.21 -5.92
N LEU A 81 16.87 0.31 -6.41
CA LEU A 81 17.17 1.74 -6.33
C LEU A 81 17.00 2.33 -7.72
N LEU A 82 16.25 3.42 -7.83
CA LEU A 82 15.95 4.10 -9.10
C LEU A 82 16.51 5.52 -9.06
N ASP A 83 16.98 6.10 -10.17
CA ASP A 83 17.22 7.55 -10.21
C ASP A 83 15.92 8.34 -10.40
N GLU A 84 16.05 9.66 -10.47
CA GLU A 84 14.92 10.60 -10.63
C GLU A 84 14.15 10.38 -11.95
N ASP A 85 14.81 9.85 -12.98
CA ASP A 85 14.20 9.48 -14.26
C ASP A 85 13.53 8.09 -14.21
N CYS A 86 13.50 7.46 -13.03
CA CYS A 86 13.00 6.11 -12.79
C CYS A 86 13.82 4.99 -13.44
N GLU A 87 15.06 5.26 -13.86
CA GLU A 87 15.96 4.24 -14.40
C GLU A 87 16.57 3.42 -13.27
N ILE A 88 16.77 2.11 -13.52
CA ILE A 88 17.25 1.19 -12.49
C ILE A 88 18.75 1.41 -12.25
N LEU A 89 19.09 1.79 -11.02
CA LEU A 89 20.48 1.92 -10.55
C LEU A 89 21.02 0.59 -10.06
N SER A 90 20.21 -0.09 -9.24
CA SER A 90 20.51 -1.40 -8.69
C SER A 90 19.24 -2.21 -8.50
N ARG A 91 19.39 -3.53 -8.56
CA ARG A 91 18.29 -4.49 -8.45
C ARG A 91 18.73 -5.72 -7.70
N MET A 92 17.91 -6.14 -6.73
CA MET A 92 18.01 -7.45 -6.11
C MET A 92 16.71 -8.24 -6.32
N PRO A 93 16.71 -9.30 -7.15
CA PRO A 93 15.63 -10.27 -7.17
C PRO A 93 15.46 -10.94 -5.80
N LEU A 94 14.21 -11.13 -5.36
CA LEU A 94 13.92 -11.65 -4.02
C LEU A 94 14.03 -13.18 -3.93
N GLU A 95 13.75 -13.93 -5.00
CA GLU A 95 13.73 -15.39 -4.97
C GLU A 95 15.00 -15.99 -4.37
N GLY A 96 14.84 -16.87 -3.39
CA GLY A 96 15.95 -17.56 -2.72
C GLY A 96 16.76 -16.70 -1.75
N ARG A 97 16.51 -15.39 -1.68
CA ARG A 97 17.16 -14.48 -0.70
C ARG A 97 16.47 -14.54 0.64
N THR A 98 17.21 -14.24 1.68
CA THR A 98 16.70 -14.04 3.04
C THR A 98 16.37 -12.57 3.29
N LEU A 99 15.57 -12.31 4.34
CA LEU A 99 15.32 -10.95 4.79
C LEU A 99 16.63 -10.25 5.21
N GLU A 100 17.58 -10.98 5.79
CA GLU A 100 18.89 -10.42 6.16
C GLU A 100 19.68 -9.96 4.94
N GLU A 101 19.75 -10.79 3.89
CA GLU A 101 20.38 -10.40 2.62
C GLU A 101 19.70 -9.18 1.99
N ALA A 102 18.38 -9.03 2.16
CA ALA A 102 17.66 -7.86 1.65
C ALA A 102 18.05 -6.56 2.35
N PHE A 103 18.16 -6.57 3.69
CA PHE A 103 18.63 -5.42 4.46
C PHE A 103 20.10 -5.11 4.17
N GLU A 104 20.94 -6.15 4.07
CA GLU A 104 22.36 -5.99 3.78
C GLU A 104 22.59 -5.45 2.36
N TRP A 105 21.83 -5.93 1.37
CA TRP A 105 21.84 -5.37 0.02
C TRP A 105 21.43 -3.89 0.03
N ALA A 106 20.32 -3.53 0.69
CA ALA A 106 19.88 -2.15 0.75
C ALA A 106 20.93 -1.25 1.41
N ARG A 107 21.58 -1.72 2.49
CA ARG A 107 22.68 -1.03 3.14
C ARG A 107 23.85 -0.80 2.18
N GLN A 108 24.36 -1.85 1.54
CA GLN A 108 25.52 -1.78 0.65
C GLN A 108 25.29 -0.84 -0.55
N GLU A 109 24.13 -0.94 -1.20
CA GLU A 109 23.82 -0.12 -2.37
C GLU A 109 23.62 1.36 -2.00
N VAL A 110 22.95 1.63 -0.86
CA VAL A 110 22.80 3.01 -0.36
C VAL A 110 24.16 3.61 0.01
N GLU A 111 25.03 2.87 0.71
CA GLU A 111 26.39 3.36 1.02
C GLU A 111 27.20 3.65 -0.25
N SER A 112 27.05 2.81 -1.28
CA SER A 112 27.70 3.01 -2.58
C SER A 112 27.24 4.32 -3.23
N LEU A 113 25.93 4.59 -3.27
CA LEU A 113 25.37 5.81 -3.86
C LEU A 113 25.69 7.07 -3.03
N LEU A 114 25.75 6.95 -1.70
CA LEU A 114 26.12 8.04 -0.81
C LEU A 114 27.64 8.29 -0.77
N GLY A 115 28.46 7.32 -1.19
CA GLY A 115 29.93 7.37 -1.12
C GLY A 115 30.47 7.32 0.31
N ARG A 116 29.69 6.82 1.28
CA ARG A 116 30.05 6.74 2.70
C ARG A 116 29.27 5.63 3.42
N PRO A 117 29.81 5.06 4.51
CA PRO A 117 29.07 4.11 5.34
C PRO A 117 27.86 4.77 6.02
N LEU A 118 26.81 3.99 6.32
CA LEU A 118 25.68 4.48 7.11
C LEU A 118 26.12 4.72 8.56
N GLU A 119 25.65 5.81 9.16
CA GLU A 119 25.96 6.14 10.56
C GLU A 119 25.32 5.16 11.55
N LYS A 120 24.19 4.56 11.17
CA LYS A 120 23.46 3.54 11.91
C LYS A 120 22.94 2.47 10.94
N PRO A 121 22.76 1.22 11.42
CA PRO A 121 22.08 0.19 10.64
C PRO A 121 20.67 0.62 10.24
N LEU A 122 20.20 0.11 9.09
CA LEU A 122 18.80 0.23 8.69
C LEU A 122 17.88 -0.39 9.74
N GLU A 123 16.86 0.34 10.13
CA GLU A 123 15.93 -0.06 11.19
C GLU A 123 15.12 -1.30 10.77
N ARG A 124 14.97 -2.24 11.69
CA ARG A 124 14.14 -3.44 11.48
C ARG A 124 12.69 -3.16 11.86
N PRO A 125 11.72 -3.72 11.13
CA PRO A 125 10.30 -3.52 11.43
C PRO A 125 9.92 -4.21 12.74
N GLU A 126 8.92 -3.66 13.42
CA GLU A 126 8.26 -4.28 14.58
C GLU A 126 6.77 -4.47 14.29
N GLY A 127 6.14 -5.46 14.92
CA GLY A 127 4.68 -5.64 14.86
C GLY A 127 4.11 -6.17 13.55
N LEU A 128 4.94 -6.64 12.62
CA LEU A 128 4.46 -7.33 11.41
C LEU A 128 3.95 -8.73 11.72
N PRO A 129 3.01 -9.27 10.91
CA PRO A 129 2.53 -10.64 11.08
C PRO A 129 3.67 -11.66 11.04
N GLU A 130 3.61 -12.66 11.93
CA GLU A 130 4.57 -13.75 11.99
C GLU A 130 4.69 -14.47 10.64
N HIS A 131 5.91 -14.67 10.17
CA HIS A 131 6.18 -15.38 8.92
C HIS A 131 7.57 -16.03 8.96
N PRO A 132 7.78 -17.21 8.36
CA PRO A 132 9.10 -17.87 8.34
C PRO A 132 10.24 -17.02 7.77
N VAL A 133 9.95 -16.09 6.83
CA VAL A 133 10.99 -15.20 6.29
C VAL A 133 11.56 -14.23 7.33
N ALA A 134 10.77 -13.89 8.36
CA ALA A 134 11.21 -13.04 9.46
C ALA A 134 12.26 -13.75 10.34
N THR A 135 12.27 -15.08 10.33
CA THR A 135 13.19 -15.93 11.12
C THR A 135 14.23 -16.63 10.24
N GLY A 136 14.47 -16.11 9.04
CA GLY A 136 15.60 -16.51 8.18
C GLY A 136 15.26 -17.49 7.07
N ALA A 137 13.99 -17.87 6.88
CA ALA A 137 13.62 -18.62 5.68
C ALA A 137 13.81 -17.74 4.42
N PRO A 138 14.22 -18.32 3.28
CA PRO A 138 14.32 -17.58 2.03
C PRO A 138 12.93 -17.26 1.47
N PHE A 139 12.84 -16.17 0.70
CA PHE A 139 11.67 -15.86 -0.12
C PHE A 139 11.49 -16.93 -1.20
N LYS A 140 10.23 -17.32 -1.42
CA LYS A 140 9.77 -18.32 -2.40
C LYS A 140 8.57 -17.74 -3.14
N LEU A 141 8.85 -16.94 -4.16
CA LEU A 141 7.86 -16.23 -4.97
C LEU A 141 7.86 -16.66 -6.43
N ALA A 142 8.93 -17.33 -6.89
CA ALA A 142 9.05 -17.83 -8.25
C ALA A 142 7.97 -18.87 -8.59
N GLY A 143 7.51 -18.84 -9.84
CA GLY A 143 6.48 -19.75 -10.35
C GLY A 143 5.05 -19.47 -9.88
N SER A 144 4.85 -18.49 -8.99
CA SER A 144 3.53 -18.02 -8.58
C SER A 144 3.07 -16.84 -9.43
N ALA A 145 1.78 -16.82 -9.82
CA ALA A 145 1.15 -15.66 -10.44
C ALA A 145 0.68 -14.61 -9.41
N ALA A 146 0.72 -14.95 -8.11
CA ALA A 146 0.22 -14.09 -7.05
C ALA A 146 0.94 -12.72 -6.94
N PRO A 147 2.27 -12.60 -7.09
CA PRO A 147 2.93 -11.30 -7.05
C PRO A 147 2.48 -10.35 -8.16
N ALA A 148 2.27 -10.88 -9.38
CA ALA A 148 1.75 -10.10 -10.50
C ALA A 148 0.27 -9.74 -10.31
N GLU A 149 -0.53 -10.61 -9.70
CA GLU A 149 -1.89 -10.28 -9.29
C GLU A 149 -1.91 -9.13 -8.29
N LEU A 150 -1.10 -9.20 -7.22
CA LEU A 150 -0.99 -8.15 -6.22
C LEU A 150 -0.57 -6.81 -6.85
N GLU A 151 0.38 -6.82 -7.79
CA GLU A 151 0.76 -5.61 -8.52
C GLU A 151 -0.44 -4.95 -9.23
N ARG A 152 -1.30 -5.74 -9.88
CA ARG A 152 -2.52 -5.23 -10.52
C ARG A 152 -3.49 -4.64 -9.51
N TYR A 153 -3.61 -5.23 -8.31
CA TYR A 153 -4.40 -4.64 -7.22
C TYR A 153 -3.88 -3.25 -6.85
N TYR A 154 -2.57 -3.10 -6.61
CA TYR A 154 -1.98 -1.79 -6.28
C TYR A 154 -2.13 -0.77 -7.40
N ALA A 155 -1.86 -1.16 -8.66
CA ALA A 155 -2.01 -0.29 -9.81
C ALA A 155 -3.46 0.19 -10.00
N GLY A 156 -4.42 -0.73 -9.87
CA GLY A 156 -5.85 -0.42 -9.94
C GLY A 156 -6.31 0.50 -8.80
N ALA A 157 -5.90 0.19 -7.56
CA ALA A 157 -6.23 0.99 -6.39
C ALA A 157 -5.64 2.40 -6.46
N ASP A 158 -4.37 2.56 -6.83
CA ASP A 158 -3.75 3.88 -6.96
C ASP A 158 -4.56 4.77 -7.90
N ARG A 159 -4.95 4.23 -9.07
CA ARG A 159 -5.75 4.97 -10.04
C ARG A 159 -7.12 5.38 -9.48
N LEU A 160 -7.82 4.46 -8.81
CA LEU A 160 -9.13 4.73 -8.23
C LEU A 160 -9.04 5.79 -7.12
N LEU A 161 -8.05 5.67 -6.23
CA LEU A 161 -7.85 6.58 -5.11
C LEU A 161 -7.40 7.96 -5.58
N ARG A 162 -6.56 8.06 -6.62
CA ARG A 162 -6.21 9.36 -7.24
C ARG A 162 -7.43 10.04 -7.83
N GLY A 163 -8.25 9.30 -8.58
CA GLY A 163 -9.50 9.84 -9.12
C GLY A 163 -10.49 10.25 -8.02
N LEU A 164 -10.53 9.52 -6.91
CA LEU A 164 -11.33 9.88 -5.75
C LEU A 164 -10.79 11.17 -5.10
N ARG A 165 -9.48 11.30 -4.92
CA ARG A 165 -8.83 12.52 -4.40
C ARG A 165 -9.14 13.74 -5.26
N GLU A 166 -9.12 13.63 -6.60
CA GLU A 166 -9.49 14.74 -7.49
C GLU A 166 -10.90 15.27 -7.24
N ARG A 167 -11.83 14.42 -6.80
CA ARG A 167 -13.22 14.80 -6.45
C ARG A 167 -13.40 15.26 -5.01
N ASN A 168 -12.36 15.18 -4.19
CA ASN A 168 -12.38 15.51 -2.76
C ASN A 168 -11.21 16.44 -2.43
N PRO A 169 -11.34 17.76 -2.73
CA PRO A 169 -10.31 18.75 -2.41
C PRO A 169 -9.92 18.66 -0.92
N GLY A 170 -8.61 18.66 -0.65
CA GLY A 170 -8.07 18.48 0.71
C GLY A 170 -7.75 17.03 1.09
N ALA A 171 -8.08 16.05 0.25
CA ALA A 171 -7.63 14.67 0.47
C ALA A 171 -6.11 14.52 0.29
N SER A 172 -5.48 13.77 1.21
CA SER A 172 -4.04 13.55 1.23
C SER A 172 -3.56 12.78 -0.01
N PRO A 173 -2.26 12.87 -0.38
CA PRO A 173 -1.70 12.03 -1.43
C PRO A 173 -1.96 10.55 -1.19
N VAL A 174 -2.14 9.79 -2.27
CA VAL A 174 -2.27 8.32 -2.19
C VAL A 174 -0.91 7.74 -1.80
N ARG A 175 -0.88 7.01 -0.70
CA ARG A 175 0.34 6.48 -0.08
C ARG A 175 0.15 5.02 0.28
N CYS A 176 1.21 4.23 0.17
CA CYS A 176 1.26 2.89 0.72
C CYS A 176 2.05 2.92 2.02
N TRP A 177 1.44 2.50 3.12
CA TRP A 177 2.05 2.54 4.44
C TRP A 177 2.81 1.23 4.72
N PRO A 178 4.13 1.23 4.92
CA PRO A 178 4.90 -0.01 5.04
C PRO A 178 4.47 -0.92 6.19
N HIS A 179 3.94 -0.36 7.28
CA HIS A 179 3.55 -1.13 8.47
C HIS A 179 2.27 -1.94 8.24
N HIS A 180 1.30 -1.43 7.46
CA HIS A 180 0.08 -2.14 7.10
C HIS A 180 0.10 -2.74 5.69
N PHE A 181 1.03 -2.28 4.84
CA PHE A 181 1.15 -2.60 3.42
C PHE A 181 -0.16 -2.37 2.67
N ASP A 182 -0.90 -1.32 3.04
CA ASP A 182 -2.14 -0.92 2.40
C ASP A 182 -1.94 0.41 1.67
N LEU A 183 -2.71 0.62 0.60
CA LEU A 183 -2.68 1.85 -0.20
C LEU A 183 -3.90 2.72 0.15
N ALA A 184 -3.68 3.95 0.59
CA ALA A 184 -4.74 4.79 1.14
C ALA A 184 -4.60 6.27 0.80
N THR A 185 -5.72 6.98 0.87
CA THR A 185 -5.83 8.44 0.94
C THR A 185 -6.75 8.81 2.10
N LEU A 186 -6.52 9.98 2.70
CA LEU A 186 -7.30 10.49 3.82
C LEU A 186 -8.03 11.76 3.39
N ILE A 187 -9.37 11.72 3.37
CA ILE A 187 -10.19 12.90 3.13
C ILE A 187 -10.34 13.66 4.45
N LEU A 188 -9.69 14.81 4.57
CA LEU A 188 -9.84 15.70 5.73
C LEU A 188 -11.15 16.49 5.61
N LEU A 189 -11.99 16.43 6.64
CA LEU A 189 -13.25 17.20 6.68
C LEU A 189 -13.07 18.54 7.40
N ASP A 190 -12.11 18.60 8.32
CA ASP A 190 -11.77 19.80 9.10
C ASP A 190 -10.26 20.14 8.91
N PRO A 191 -9.84 20.64 7.74
CA PRO A 191 -8.42 20.79 7.40
C PRO A 191 -7.66 21.80 8.27
N GLU A 192 -8.38 22.74 8.91
CA GLU A 192 -7.81 23.75 9.80
C GLU A 192 -7.77 23.29 11.28
N ALA A 193 -8.34 22.13 11.60
CA ALA A 193 -8.32 21.57 12.94
C ALA A 193 -7.01 20.81 13.21
N ASP A 194 -6.75 20.50 14.48
CA ASP A 194 -5.64 19.63 14.87
C ASP A 194 -5.76 18.27 14.14
N PRO A 195 -4.77 17.87 13.32
CA PRO A 195 -4.81 16.63 12.54
C PRO A 195 -5.09 15.37 13.35
N GLU A 196 -4.72 15.34 14.64
CA GLU A 196 -4.98 14.18 15.51
C GLU A 196 -6.45 14.05 15.90
N THR A 197 -7.21 15.14 15.86
CA THR A 197 -8.61 15.21 16.30
C THR A 197 -9.59 15.55 15.17
N ALA A 198 -9.09 16.05 14.05
CA ALA A 198 -9.87 16.44 12.88
C ALA A 198 -10.67 15.26 12.34
N ARG A 199 -11.94 15.51 11.97
CA ARG A 199 -12.74 14.47 11.33
C ARG A 199 -12.17 14.16 9.96
N SER A 200 -12.15 12.88 9.63
CA SER A 200 -11.61 12.42 8.37
C SER A 200 -12.28 11.15 7.89
N ILE A 201 -12.06 10.84 6.60
CA ILE A 201 -12.52 9.60 5.98
C ILE A 201 -11.30 8.95 5.31
N GLY A 202 -10.82 7.86 5.88
CA GLY A 202 -9.79 7.03 5.28
C GLY A 202 -10.39 6.17 4.16
N VAL A 203 -9.77 6.16 2.99
CA VAL A 203 -10.19 5.35 1.85
C VAL A 203 -9.00 4.60 1.30
N GLY A 204 -9.09 3.28 1.21
CA GLY A 204 -7.93 2.50 0.79
C GLY A 204 -8.22 1.09 0.30
N LEU A 205 -7.15 0.43 -0.13
CA LEU A 205 -7.06 -0.98 -0.44
C LEU A 205 -6.10 -1.61 0.57
N SER A 206 -6.57 -2.62 1.30
CA SER A 206 -5.71 -3.58 1.97
C SER A 206 -5.50 -4.78 1.05
N PRO A 207 -4.25 -5.27 0.83
CA PRO A 207 -4.01 -6.55 0.17
C PRO A 207 -4.41 -7.74 1.05
N GLY A 208 -4.85 -7.48 2.29
CA GLY A 208 -5.20 -8.46 3.32
C GLY A 208 -4.38 -8.26 4.59
N ASP A 209 -4.96 -8.63 5.73
CA ASP A 209 -4.37 -8.53 7.07
C ASP A 209 -4.79 -9.72 7.95
N SER A 210 -4.52 -9.66 9.26
CA SER A 210 -4.82 -10.75 10.20
C SER A 210 -6.32 -10.93 10.47
N GLY A 211 -7.13 -9.88 10.36
CA GLY A 211 -8.59 -9.94 10.53
C GLY A 211 -9.30 -10.29 9.22
N ARG A 212 -8.74 -9.89 8.08
CA ARG A 212 -9.28 -10.13 6.73
C ARG A 212 -8.15 -10.55 5.80
N PRO A 213 -7.89 -11.87 5.64
CA PRO A 213 -6.71 -12.35 4.91
C PRO A 213 -6.67 -12.01 3.42
N GLU A 214 -7.83 -11.86 2.79
CA GLU A 214 -7.98 -11.58 1.35
C GLU A 214 -7.99 -10.07 1.09
N PRO A 215 -7.61 -9.59 -0.11
CA PRO A 215 -7.69 -8.17 -0.43
C PRO A 215 -9.11 -7.59 -0.30
N TYR A 216 -9.20 -6.35 0.14
CA TYR A 216 -10.46 -5.63 0.25
C TYR A 216 -10.27 -4.11 0.15
N PHE A 217 -11.26 -3.43 -0.41
CA PHE A 217 -11.36 -1.98 -0.31
C PHE A 217 -12.08 -1.60 0.98
N TYR A 218 -11.66 -0.50 1.61
CA TYR A 218 -12.28 0.00 2.83
C TYR A 218 -12.57 1.50 2.78
N VAL A 219 -13.55 1.93 3.56
CA VAL A 219 -13.83 3.34 3.88
C VAL A 219 -14.09 3.48 5.38
N LEU A 220 -13.28 4.29 6.04
CA LEU A 220 -13.17 4.41 7.50
C LEU A 220 -13.55 5.84 7.94
N PRO A 221 -14.64 6.06 8.68
CA PRO A 221 -14.92 7.35 9.30
C PRO A 221 -14.10 7.54 10.58
N TRP A 222 -13.55 8.74 10.77
CA TRP A 222 -12.95 9.18 12.03
C TRP A 222 -13.56 10.50 12.51
N PRO A 223 -13.88 10.65 13.82
CA PRO A 223 -13.82 9.62 14.85
C PRO A 223 -14.92 8.56 14.67
N ARG A 224 -14.71 7.38 15.26
CA ARG A 224 -15.73 6.34 15.32
C ARG A 224 -16.96 6.88 16.07
N ARG A 225 -18.11 6.91 15.41
CA ARG A 225 -19.40 7.14 16.10
C ARG A 225 -19.99 5.82 16.57
N ALA A 226 -20.61 5.85 17.75
CA ALA A 226 -21.40 4.73 18.26
C ALA A 226 -22.82 4.81 17.69
N GLY A 227 -23.40 3.68 17.32
CA GLY A 227 -24.77 3.58 16.82
C GLY A 227 -24.96 2.37 15.93
N ASP A 228 -26.18 1.82 15.95
CA ASP A 228 -26.55 0.64 15.15
C ASP A 228 -27.16 1.03 13.78
N ASP A 229 -27.49 2.31 13.59
CA ASP A 229 -28.10 2.84 12.36
C ASP A 229 -27.02 3.26 11.36
N LEU A 230 -26.50 2.29 10.63
CA LEU A 230 -25.46 2.49 9.62
C LEU A 230 -26.11 2.73 8.24
N PRO A 231 -25.75 3.81 7.51
CA PRO A 231 -26.36 4.11 6.21
C PRO A 231 -26.13 2.98 5.20
N ALA A 232 -27.08 2.81 4.29
CA ALA A 232 -26.99 1.82 3.23
C ALA A 232 -25.80 2.06 2.29
N LEU A 233 -25.21 0.97 1.79
CA LEU A 233 -24.08 0.97 0.87
C LEU A 233 -24.48 0.40 -0.49
N ASP A 234 -23.98 0.99 -1.59
CA ASP A 234 -24.06 0.40 -2.93
C ASP A 234 -22.93 -0.65 -3.11
N GLY A 235 -23.16 -1.82 -2.53
CA GLY A 235 -22.20 -2.93 -2.47
C GLY A 235 -21.40 -2.95 -1.15
N GLY A 236 -20.73 -4.09 -0.90
CA GLY A 236 -19.97 -4.30 0.33
C GLY A 236 -20.85 -4.41 1.58
N ALA A 237 -20.22 -4.31 2.75
CA ALA A 237 -20.87 -4.36 4.05
C ALA A 237 -20.10 -3.53 5.09
N TRP A 238 -20.77 -3.14 6.18
CA TRP A 238 -20.10 -2.51 7.31
C TRP A 238 -19.38 -3.56 8.16
N ASN A 239 -18.11 -3.29 8.48
CA ASN A 239 -17.38 -3.91 9.57
C ASN A 239 -17.65 -3.13 10.85
N THR A 240 -18.04 -3.81 11.93
CA THR A 240 -18.30 -3.21 13.25
C THR A 240 -17.48 -3.84 14.38
N GLU A 241 -16.87 -5.00 14.11
CA GLU A 241 -16.01 -5.74 15.04
C GLU A 241 -14.57 -5.24 14.95
N GLY A 242 -13.97 -4.87 16.10
CA GLY A 242 -12.64 -4.26 16.19
C GLY A 242 -12.59 -2.80 15.75
N TRP A 243 -13.14 -2.47 14.58
CA TRP A 243 -13.18 -1.13 14.00
C TRP A 243 -14.50 -0.89 13.24
N LEU A 244 -14.85 0.37 13.00
CA LEU A 244 -16.03 0.74 12.20
C LEU A 244 -15.59 1.21 10.81
N GLY A 245 -16.11 0.59 9.75
CA GLY A 245 -15.97 1.11 8.40
C GLY A 245 -16.58 0.18 7.34
N ALA A 246 -16.80 0.70 6.15
CA ALA A 246 -17.37 -0.05 5.03
C ALA A 246 -16.27 -0.87 4.34
N VAL A 247 -16.59 -2.10 3.94
CA VAL A 247 -15.67 -3.06 3.31
C VAL A 247 -16.29 -3.63 2.04
N LEU A 248 -15.50 -3.72 0.98
CA LEU A 248 -15.80 -4.48 -0.23
C LEU A 248 -14.71 -5.52 -0.47
N GLU A 249 -15.05 -6.79 -0.32
CA GLU A 249 -14.10 -7.90 -0.43
C GLU A 249 -13.73 -8.22 -1.88
N ALA A 250 -12.53 -8.75 -2.12
CA ALA A 250 -12.08 -9.14 -3.44
C ALA A 250 -13.06 -10.08 -4.17
N ALA A 251 -13.64 -11.05 -3.45
CA ALA A 251 -14.61 -11.98 -4.01
C ALA A 251 -15.82 -11.28 -4.66
N ASP A 252 -16.21 -10.10 -4.16
CA ASP A 252 -17.31 -9.33 -4.70
C ASP A 252 -16.96 -8.72 -6.06
N PHE A 253 -15.82 -8.07 -6.24
CA PHE A 253 -15.55 -7.41 -7.52
C PHE A 253 -14.79 -8.28 -8.52
N THR A 254 -14.05 -9.29 -8.10
CA THR A 254 -13.33 -10.19 -9.03
C THR A 254 -14.28 -11.04 -9.87
N THR A 255 -15.45 -11.37 -9.33
CA THR A 255 -16.51 -12.11 -10.06
C THR A 255 -17.31 -11.24 -11.04
N ALA A 256 -17.17 -9.91 -10.97
CA ALA A 256 -17.83 -9.00 -11.90
C ALA A 256 -17.16 -9.09 -13.27
N GLY A 257 -17.87 -9.58 -14.30
CA GLY A 257 -17.33 -9.96 -15.62
C GLY A 257 -16.21 -9.08 -16.23
N SER A 258 -16.55 -8.10 -17.07
CA SER A 258 -15.55 -7.31 -17.81
C SER A 258 -14.75 -6.34 -16.92
N ASN A 259 -13.59 -5.86 -17.40
CA ASN A 259 -12.74 -4.87 -16.71
C ASN A 259 -13.52 -3.63 -16.26
N GLY A 260 -14.41 -3.12 -17.12
CA GLY A 260 -15.27 -1.97 -16.80
C GLY A 260 -16.30 -2.29 -15.72
N ALA A 261 -16.78 -3.53 -15.64
CA ALA A 261 -17.72 -3.96 -14.61
C ALA A 261 -17.04 -4.07 -13.23
N GLN A 262 -15.84 -4.63 -13.15
CA GLN A 262 -15.05 -4.68 -11.91
C GLN A 262 -14.78 -3.28 -11.38
N ARG A 263 -14.19 -2.43 -12.23
CA ARG A 263 -13.90 -1.03 -11.89
C ARG A 263 -15.15 -0.28 -11.44
N GLY A 264 -16.24 -0.38 -12.20
CA GLY A 264 -17.49 0.30 -11.89
C GLY A 264 -18.12 -0.18 -10.58
N ARG A 265 -17.99 -1.46 -10.23
CA ARG A 265 -18.46 -1.99 -8.94
C ARG A 265 -17.68 -1.37 -7.77
N ILE A 266 -16.36 -1.29 -7.90
CA ILE A 266 -15.50 -0.68 -6.86
C ILE A 266 -15.79 0.83 -6.75
N GLU A 267 -15.88 1.56 -7.87
CA GLU A 267 -16.18 3.00 -7.86
C GLU A 267 -17.53 3.32 -7.22
N ARG A 268 -18.58 2.54 -7.52
CA ARG A 268 -19.90 2.71 -6.89
C ARG A 268 -19.84 2.50 -5.38
N PHE A 269 -19.19 1.42 -4.94
CA PHE A 269 -18.97 1.15 -3.52
C PHE A 269 -18.22 2.31 -2.84
N LEU A 270 -17.05 2.70 -3.34
CA LEU A 270 -16.22 3.74 -2.74
C LEU A 270 -16.97 5.07 -2.64
N ASN A 271 -17.66 5.47 -3.72
CA ASN A 271 -18.43 6.72 -3.70
C ASN A 271 -19.59 6.63 -2.69
N SER A 272 -20.36 5.53 -2.67
CA SER A 272 -21.46 5.34 -1.74
C SER A 272 -20.99 5.33 -0.28
N ALA A 273 -19.91 4.61 0.00
CA ALA A 273 -19.36 4.49 1.34
C ALA A 273 -18.77 5.81 1.85
N VAL A 274 -18.12 6.61 1.00
CA VAL A 274 -17.68 7.97 1.37
C VAL A 274 -18.87 8.87 1.73
N GLN A 275 -19.97 8.81 0.97
CA GLN A 275 -21.17 9.58 1.30
C GLN A 275 -21.80 9.11 2.61
N ALA A 276 -21.85 7.80 2.84
CA ALA A 276 -22.34 7.24 4.09
C ALA A 276 -21.48 7.69 5.29
N CYS A 277 -20.16 7.68 5.17
CA CYS A 277 -19.25 8.20 6.19
C CYS A 277 -19.44 9.70 6.44
N ARG A 278 -19.72 10.51 5.40
CA ARG A 278 -20.06 11.93 5.58
C ARG A 278 -21.35 12.12 6.37
N GLN A 279 -22.37 11.31 6.10
CA GLN A 279 -23.63 11.34 6.87
C GLN A 279 -23.40 10.96 8.32
N LEU A 280 -22.58 9.92 8.57
CA LEU A 280 -22.20 9.52 9.92
C LEU A 280 -21.44 10.62 10.66
N LEU A 281 -20.63 11.43 9.98
CA LEU A 281 -19.79 12.46 10.60
C LEU A 281 -20.43 13.86 10.65
N ALA A 282 -21.60 14.04 10.04
CA ALA A 282 -22.36 15.30 10.00
C ALA A 282 -23.02 15.67 11.35
#